data_AF-A0A8T7H2G2-F1
#
_entry.id   AF-A0A8T7H2G2-F1
#
_cell.length_a   1.000
_cell.length_b   1.000
_cell.length_c   1.000
_cell.angle_alpha   90.00
_cell.angle_beta   90.00
_cell.angle_gamma   90.00
#
_symmetry.space_group_name_H-M   'P 1'
#
loop_
_entity.id
_entity.type
_entity.pdbx_description
1 polymer ?
#
loop_
_entity_poly.entity_id
_entity_poly.type
_entity_poly.pdbx_seq_one_letter_code
_entity_poly.pdbx_strand_id
1 'polypeptide(L)'
;MKCGACCETRSGVFAFENELLEIEQYIGNRVNVEHCENIRLLTGESTRVCTIASGKCPFYDVDTRQCAIHRVKPIICRVFFCTLVGKKGSRVYVKVRGPQGAPLYVEWTSDIATLRKKVRSFSLRLAARSSF
;
A
#
# COMPACT_ATOMS: atom_id res chain seq x y z
N MET A 1 -12.83 -1.70 -5.95
CA MET A 1 -11.63 -2.57 -6.00
C MET A 1 -11.34 -3.16 -4.61
N LYS A 2 -11.07 -4.47 -4.50
CA LYS A 2 -10.65 -5.11 -3.23
C LYS A 2 -9.24 -4.63 -2.84
N CYS A 3 -8.89 -4.64 -1.56
CA CYS A 3 -7.51 -4.34 -1.14
C CYS A 3 -6.55 -5.38 -1.73
N GLY A 4 -5.35 -4.94 -2.12
CA GLY A 4 -4.30 -5.81 -2.64
C GLY A 4 -3.23 -6.11 -1.59
N ALA A 5 -2.24 -6.92 -1.99
CA ALA A 5 -1.17 -7.39 -1.10
C ALA A 5 -0.32 -6.28 -0.46
N CYS A 6 -0.39 -5.03 -0.93
CA CYS A 6 0.30 -3.91 -0.28
C CYS A 6 -0.21 -3.68 1.15
N CYS A 7 -1.49 -3.95 1.44
CA CYS A 7 -2.10 -3.77 2.75
C CYS A 7 -1.66 -4.83 3.78
N GLU A 8 -1.11 -5.97 3.32
CA GLU A 8 -0.74 -7.08 4.20
C GLU A 8 0.54 -6.82 4.99
N THR A 9 1.49 -6.01 4.47
CA THR A 9 2.84 -5.96 5.05
C THR A 9 3.55 -4.61 5.04
N ARG A 10 3.38 -3.75 4.02
CA ARG A 10 4.06 -2.45 3.90
C ARG A 10 3.23 -1.50 3.05
N SER A 11 2.08 -1.13 3.58
CA SER A 11 1.29 -0.03 3.06
C SER A 11 1.71 1.19 3.85
N GLY A 12 2.47 2.09 3.23
CA GLY A 12 2.43 3.49 3.64
C GLY A 12 1.02 3.97 3.38
N VAL A 13 0.11 3.74 4.33
CA VAL A 13 -1.26 4.21 4.23
C VAL A 13 -1.20 5.66 4.64
N PHE A 14 -1.43 6.53 3.66
CA PHE A 14 -1.65 7.93 3.92
C PHE A 14 -3.01 8.34 3.37
N ALA A 15 -3.51 9.45 3.88
CA ALA A 15 -4.76 10.06 3.44
C ALA A 15 -4.57 11.57 3.43
N PHE A 16 -5.29 12.27 2.55
CA PHE A 16 -5.46 13.71 2.71
C PHE A 16 -6.31 13.99 3.95
N GLU A 17 -6.18 15.19 4.52
CA GLU A 17 -6.91 15.59 5.73
C GLU A 17 -8.44 15.44 5.58
N ASN A 18 -9.00 15.80 4.42
CA ASN A 18 -10.43 15.63 4.16
C ASN A 18 -10.84 14.15 4.12
N GLU A 19 -10.00 13.29 3.55
CA GLU A 19 -10.26 11.84 3.50
C GLU A 19 -10.13 11.21 4.89
N LEU A 20 -9.21 11.71 5.72
CA LEU A 20 -9.08 11.28 7.11
C LEU A 20 -10.35 11.59 7.91
N LEU A 21 -10.91 12.79 7.74
CA LEU A 21 -12.18 13.18 8.37
C LEU A 21 -13.34 12.26 7.93
N GLU A 22 -13.43 11.94 6.65
CA GLU A 22 -14.43 10.98 6.14
C GLU A 22 -14.27 9.59 6.76
N ILE A 23 -13.03 9.12 6.92
CA ILE A 23 -12.75 7.84 7.58
C ILE A 23 -13.21 7.89 9.04
N GLU A 24 -12.84 8.94 9.78
CA GLU A 24 -13.18 9.09 11.20
C GLU A 24 -14.68 9.13 11.43
N GLN A 25 -15.41 9.86 10.58
CA GLN A 25 -16.87 9.88 10.59
C GLN A 25 -17.47 8.50 10.31
N TYR A 26 -16.90 7.77 9.35
CA TYR A 26 -17.39 6.44 8.98
C TYR A 26 -17.16 5.40 10.07
N ILE A 27 -16.01 5.43 10.76
CA ILE A 27 -15.69 4.48 11.84
C ILE A 27 -16.21 4.93 13.22
N GLY A 28 -16.70 6.18 13.33
CA GLY A 28 -17.19 6.77 14.57
C GLY A 28 -16.09 7.03 15.61
N ASN A 29 -14.83 7.05 15.21
CA ASN A 29 -13.66 7.17 16.10
C ASN A 29 -12.52 7.91 15.39
N ARG A 30 -11.60 8.48 16.18
CA ARG A 30 -10.38 9.09 15.65
C ARG A 30 -9.44 8.02 15.09
N VAL A 31 -8.79 8.33 13.98
CA VAL A 31 -7.73 7.51 13.41
C VAL A 31 -6.42 7.87 14.07
N ASN A 32 -5.66 6.87 14.52
CA ASN A 32 -4.30 7.12 14.99
C ASN A 32 -3.39 7.38 13.78
N VAL A 33 -2.76 8.56 13.77
CA VAL A 33 -1.90 9.03 12.67
C VAL A 33 -0.46 9.11 13.19
N GLU A 34 0.48 8.52 12.45
CA GLU A 34 1.91 8.53 12.80
C GLU A 34 2.52 9.92 12.59
N HIS A 35 2.23 10.56 11.46
CA HIS A 35 2.75 11.87 11.11
C HIS A 35 1.86 12.55 10.06
N CYS A 36 1.83 13.88 10.04
CA CYS A 36 1.28 14.65 8.92
C CYS A 36 2.26 15.71 8.46
N GLU A 37 2.32 15.91 7.15
CA GLU A 37 3.13 16.94 6.51
C GLU A 37 2.28 17.80 5.56
N ASN A 38 2.70 19.05 5.38
CA ASN A 38 2.12 19.92 4.37
C ASN A 38 2.87 19.72 3.06
N ILE A 39 2.16 19.34 2.01
CA ILE A 39 2.70 19.23 0.66
C ILE A 39 2.12 20.32 -0.22
N ARG A 40 2.89 20.74 -1.23
CA ARG A 40 2.41 21.65 -2.27
C ARG A 40 1.94 20.84 -3.48
N LEU A 41 0.70 21.06 -3.87
CA LEU A 41 0.12 20.47 -5.07
C LEU A 41 0.70 21.14 -6.32
N LEU A 42 0.61 20.46 -7.46
CA LEU A 42 1.07 21.00 -8.75
C LEU A 42 0.27 22.25 -9.17
N THR A 43 -0.95 22.39 -8.68
CA THR A 43 -1.83 23.55 -8.87
C THR A 43 -1.44 24.75 -8.00
N GLY A 44 -0.49 24.56 -7.08
CA GLY A 44 0.12 25.63 -6.28
C GLY A 44 -0.43 25.74 -4.86
N GLU A 45 -1.60 25.17 -4.57
CA GLU A 45 -2.17 25.09 -3.23
C GLU A 45 -1.38 24.13 -2.32
N SER A 46 -1.45 24.37 -1.01
CA SER A 46 -0.93 23.44 -0.01
C SER A 46 -2.06 22.54 0.49
N THR A 47 -1.74 21.26 0.70
CA THR A 47 -2.63 20.33 1.39
C THR A 47 -1.86 19.52 2.41
N ARG A 48 -2.59 18.95 3.38
CA ARG A 48 -2.01 18.14 4.44
C ARG A 48 -2.21 16.66 4.14
N VAL A 49 -1.11 15.92 4.14
CA VAL A 49 -1.08 14.47 3.97
C VAL A 49 -0.69 13.84 5.29
N CYS A 50 -1.49 12.90 5.75
CA CYS A 50 -1.31 12.22 7.02
C CYS A 50 -1.02 10.74 6.80
N THR A 51 0.13 10.28 7.29
CA THR A 51 0.51 8.86 7.33
C THR A 51 -0.20 8.18 8.49
N ILE A 52 -1.16 7.32 8.17
CA ILE A 52 -1.94 6.53 9.11
C ILE A 52 -1.11 5.34 9.62
N ALA A 53 -0.37 4.69 8.71
CA ALA A 53 0.51 3.58 9.07
C ALA A 53 1.64 3.44 8.05
N SER A 54 2.86 3.22 8.52
CA SER A 54 4.02 2.89 7.66
C SER A 54 4.16 1.37 7.41
N GLY A 55 3.42 0.55 8.17
CA GLY A 55 3.48 -0.91 8.15
C GLY A 55 2.21 -1.59 7.63
N LYS A 56 1.60 -2.43 8.47
CA LYS A 56 0.33 -3.11 8.15
C LYS A 56 -0.81 -2.10 8.20
N CYS A 57 -1.69 -2.11 7.20
CA CYS A 57 -2.88 -1.27 7.19
C CYS A 57 -3.80 -1.62 8.38
N PRO A 58 -4.17 -0.66 9.25
CA PRO A 58 -5.02 -0.94 10.41
C PRO A 58 -6.46 -1.28 10.02
N PHE A 59 -6.88 -0.91 8.81
CA PHE A 59 -8.23 -1.17 8.31
C PHE A 59 -8.34 -2.44 7.47
N TYR A 60 -7.24 -3.19 7.31
CA TYR A 60 -7.23 -4.41 6.52
C TYR A 60 -7.22 -5.65 7.42
N ASP A 61 -8.27 -6.45 7.27
CA ASP A 61 -8.37 -7.77 7.89
C ASP A 61 -7.68 -8.79 6.98
N VAL A 62 -6.65 -9.44 7.51
CA VAL A 62 -5.80 -10.40 6.77
C VAL A 62 -6.51 -11.74 6.60
N ASP A 63 -7.36 -12.13 7.55
CA ASP A 63 -8.02 -13.42 7.56
C ASP A 63 -9.21 -13.42 6.60
N THR A 64 -10.03 -12.38 6.69
CA THR A 64 -11.21 -12.22 5.80
C THR A 64 -10.86 -11.55 4.47
N ARG A 65 -9.66 -10.96 4.37
CA ARG A 65 -9.19 -10.16 3.22
C ARG A 65 -10.11 -8.99 2.89
N GLN A 66 -10.73 -8.41 3.92
CA GLN A 66 -11.66 -7.29 3.79
C GLN A 66 -11.06 -5.98 4.28
N CYS A 67 -11.61 -4.88 3.79
CA CYS A 67 -11.24 -3.54 4.22
C CYS A 67 -12.40 -2.94 4.99
N ALA A 68 -12.18 -2.64 6.28
CA ALA A 68 -13.20 -2.06 7.14
C ALA A 68 -13.73 -0.73 6.58
N ILE A 69 -12.84 0.07 5.98
CA ILE A 69 -13.16 1.37 5.39
C ILE A 69 -13.44 1.31 3.90
N HIS A 70 -13.89 0.15 3.36
CA HIS A 70 -13.98 -0.04 1.90
C HIS A 70 -14.75 1.09 1.18
N ARG A 71 -15.82 1.58 1.79
CA ARG A 71 -16.70 2.64 1.26
C ARG A 71 -16.03 4.01 1.20
N VAL A 72 -15.15 4.31 2.15
CA VAL A 72 -14.47 5.60 2.31
C VAL A 72 -12.96 5.47 2.12
N LYS A 73 -12.52 4.55 1.26
CA LYS A 73 -11.09 4.36 0.96
C LYS A 73 -10.47 5.66 0.44
N PRO A 74 -9.29 6.08 0.96
CA PRO A 74 -8.51 7.16 0.37
C PRO A 74 -8.20 6.91 -1.10
N ILE A 75 -8.00 7.98 -1.85
CA ILE A 75 -7.68 7.96 -3.27
C ILE A 75 -6.41 7.17 -3.53
N ILE A 76 -5.39 7.26 -2.67
CA ILE A 76 -4.17 6.46 -2.82
C ILE A 76 -4.43 4.95 -2.75
N CYS A 77 -5.41 4.52 -1.95
CA CYS A 77 -5.83 3.12 -1.87
C CYS A 77 -6.61 2.67 -3.11
N ARG A 78 -7.14 3.61 -3.89
CA ARG A 78 -7.85 3.37 -5.16
C ARG A 78 -6.89 3.42 -6.35
N VAL A 79 -5.86 4.27 -6.27
CA VAL A 79 -4.81 4.45 -7.28
C VAL A 79 -3.64 3.52 -6.93
N PHE A 80 -3.79 2.23 -7.26
CA PHE A 80 -2.83 1.21 -6.87
C PHE A 80 -1.52 1.30 -7.70
N PHE A 81 -0.41 1.72 -7.09
CA PHE A 81 0.96 1.43 -7.56
C PHE A 81 1.55 0.30 -6.71
N CYS A 82 1.47 -0.94 -7.19
CA CYS A 82 2.29 -2.01 -6.62
C CYS A 82 3.72 -1.84 -7.17
N THR A 83 4.62 -1.21 -6.40
CA THR A 83 6.02 -1.07 -6.83
C THR A 83 6.75 -2.41 -6.94
N LEU A 84 6.15 -3.52 -6.49
CA LEU A 84 6.70 -4.86 -6.61
C LEU A 84 6.17 -5.61 -7.83
N VAL A 85 4.99 -5.27 -8.34
CA VAL A 85 4.33 -5.98 -9.42
C VAL A 85 3.71 -4.99 -10.41
N GLY A 86 4.24 -4.96 -11.63
CA GLY A 86 3.71 -4.18 -12.73
C GLY A 86 2.85 -5.03 -13.67
N LYS A 87 1.94 -4.39 -14.43
CA LYS A 87 1.19 -5.05 -15.51
C LYS A 87 1.31 -4.21 -16.79
N LYS A 88 1.66 -4.85 -17.91
CA LYS A 88 1.68 -4.24 -19.25
C LYS A 88 0.93 -5.15 -20.21
N GLY A 89 -0.27 -4.74 -20.63
CA GLY A 89 -1.18 -5.62 -21.37
C GLY A 89 -1.61 -6.84 -20.54
N SER A 90 -1.49 -8.05 -21.10
CA SER A 90 -1.73 -9.32 -20.40
C SER A 90 -0.55 -9.81 -19.55
N ARG A 91 0.61 -9.14 -19.64
CA ARG A 91 1.86 -9.58 -19.02
C ARG A 91 2.03 -8.98 -17.62
N VAL A 92 2.55 -9.79 -16.71
CA VAL A 92 2.86 -9.40 -15.34
C VAL A 92 4.37 -9.27 -15.20
N TYR A 93 4.82 -8.27 -14.46
CA TYR A 93 6.24 -7.99 -14.21
C TYR A 93 6.48 -7.90 -12.72
N VAL A 94 7.66 -8.33 -12.26
CA VAL A 94 8.05 -8.27 -10.85
C VAL A 94 9.31 -7.45 -10.68
N LYS A 95 9.35 -6.60 -9.65
CA LYS A 95 10.53 -5.82 -9.31
C LYS A 95 11.54 -6.73 -8.63
N VAL A 96 12.71 -6.85 -9.23
CA VAL A 96 13.85 -7.63 -8.74
C VAL A 96 15.07 -6.73 -8.61
N ARG A 97 16.11 -7.22 -7.92
CA ARG A 97 17.41 -6.58 -7.89
C ARG A 97 18.18 -6.97 -9.15
N GLY A 98 18.51 -5.98 -9.97
CA GLY A 98 19.30 -6.11 -11.18
C GLY A 98 20.82 -6.05 -10.94
N PRO A 99 21.61 -6.05 -12.03
CA PRO A 99 23.04 -5.82 -11.98
C PRO A 99 23.34 -4.52 -11.21
N GLN A 100 24.42 -4.52 -10.43
CA GLN A 100 24.86 -3.36 -9.62
C GLN A 100 23.85 -2.91 -8.54
N GLY A 101 22.81 -3.71 -8.26
CA GLY A 101 21.84 -3.42 -7.19
C GLY A 101 20.65 -2.56 -7.62
N ALA A 102 20.62 -2.09 -8.88
CA ALA A 102 19.54 -1.27 -9.40
C ALA A 102 18.23 -2.07 -9.49
N PRO A 103 17.07 -1.49 -9.17
CA PRO A 103 15.80 -2.19 -9.32
C PRO A 103 15.39 -2.32 -10.79
N LEU A 104 14.95 -3.51 -11.20
CA LEU A 104 14.45 -3.79 -12.55
C LEU A 104 13.11 -4.51 -12.49
N TYR A 105 12.26 -4.33 -13.50
CA TYR A 105 11.06 -5.15 -13.68
C TYR A 105 11.33 -6.26 -14.69
N VAL A 106 11.22 -7.51 -14.26
CA VAL A 106 11.35 -8.69 -15.13
C VAL A 106 9.97 -9.33 -15.34
N GLU A 107 9.72 -9.83 -16.55
CA GLU A 107 8.46 -10.50 -16.87
C GLU A 107 8.30 -11.76 -16.00
N TRP A 108 7.15 -11.89 -15.37
CA TRP A 108 6.79 -13.05 -14.57
C TRP A 108 6.11 -14.08 -15.46
N THR A 109 6.81 -15.18 -15.72
CA THR A 109 6.36 -16.25 -16.61
C THR A 109 5.73 -17.44 -15.89
N SER A 110 5.85 -17.51 -14.57
CA SER A 110 5.23 -18.57 -13.76
C SER A 110 3.78 -18.23 -13.40
N ASP A 111 3.11 -19.14 -12.69
CA ASP A 111 1.74 -18.90 -12.26
C ASP A 111 1.63 -17.79 -11.18
N ILE A 112 0.46 -17.15 -11.14
CA ILE A 112 0.18 -16.03 -10.23
C ILE A 112 0.06 -16.49 -8.77
N ALA A 113 -0.31 -17.73 -8.49
CA ALA A 113 -0.40 -18.24 -7.12
C ALA A 113 1.00 -18.37 -6.50
N THR A 114 1.98 -18.83 -7.28
CA THR A 114 3.39 -18.85 -6.89
C THR A 114 3.93 -17.43 -6.68
N LEU A 115 3.60 -16.49 -7.56
CA LEU A 115 3.99 -15.08 -7.36
C LEU A 115 3.48 -14.55 -6.02
N ARG A 116 2.19 -14.78 -5.72
CA ARG A 116 1.58 -14.36 -4.45
C ARG A 116 2.30 -14.98 -3.25
N LYS A 117 2.63 -16.29 -3.31
CA LYS A 117 3.41 -16.96 -2.26
C LYS A 117 4.80 -16.34 -2.09
N LYS A 118 5.50 -16.02 -3.19
CA LYS A 118 6.83 -15.40 -3.13
C LYS A 118 6.80 -13.98 -2.59
N VAL A 119 5.86 -13.14 -3.05
CA VAL A 119 5.66 -11.79 -2.50
C VAL A 119 5.37 -11.88 -1.00
N ARG A 120 4.49 -12.80 -0.59
CA ARG A 120 4.19 -13.04 0.83
C ARG A 120 5.43 -13.46 1.64
N SER A 121 6.19 -14.44 1.15
CA SER A 121 7.42 -14.92 1.82
C SER A 121 8.49 -13.84 1.92
N PHE A 122 8.67 -13.06 0.85
CA PHE A 122 9.59 -11.94 0.82
C PHE A 122 9.19 -10.85 1.83
N SER A 123 7.90 -10.50 1.88
CA SER A 123 7.38 -9.55 2.84
C SER A 123 7.52 -10.02 4.30
N LEU A 124 7.32 -11.32 4.58
CA LEU A 124 7.53 -11.90 5.92
C LEU A 124 9.00 -11.82 6.36
N ARG A 125 9.95 -12.10 5.45
CA ARG A 125 11.39 -11.99 5.75
C ARG A 125 11.83 -10.55 6.00
N LEU A 126 11.22 -9.60 5.30
CA LEU A 126 11.46 -8.17 5.51
C LEU A 126 10.93 -7.67 6.86
N ALA A 127 9.78 -8.17 7.31
CA ALA A 127 9.21 -7.83 8.62
C ALA A 127 10.10 -8.33 9.78
N ALA A 128 10.63 -9.56 9.67
CA ALA A 128 11.51 -10.15 10.69
C ALA A 128 12.88 -9.44 10.84
N ARG A 129 13.30 -8.65 9.83
CA ARG A 129 14.58 -7.92 9.84
C ARG A 129 14.48 -6.49 10.38
N SER A 130 13.28 -6.02 10.69
CA SER A 130 13.02 -4.64 11.14
C SER A 130 12.71 -4.56 12.65
N SER A 131 12.98 -5.62 13.40
CA SER A 131 12.72 -5.73 14.85
C SER A 131 13.95 -5.48 15.73
N PHE A 132 14.87 -4.61 15.30
CA PHE A 132 16.01 -4.12 16.07
C PHE A 132 15.97 -2.59 16.15
#